data_AF-A0A946TT54-F1
#
_entry.id   AF-A0A946TT54-F1
#
_cell.length_a   1.000
_cell.length_b   1.000
_cell.length_c   1.000
_cell.angle_alpha   90.00
_cell.angle_beta   90.00
_cell.angle_gamma   90.00
#
_symmetry.space_group_name_H-M   'P 1'
#
loop_
_entity.id
_entity.type
_entity.pdbx_description
1 polymer ?
#
loop_
_entity_poly.entity_id
_entity_poly.type
_entity_poly.pdbx_seq_one_letter_code
_entity_poly.pdbx_strand_id
1 'polypeptide(L)'
;MKISRSSSFYFLVFIVSSVFTLSFVSEYVLGQRPPARYHTALQSSGVQLVTANETMAEPNRVSIRINGGVRVIKANGVPGHQVGQFPNRGNPHSIEAQNYKFEVPAEPQFSGGKIGVGLRNFGIAVNGVPFDPSAAEWFKGWRGSEWRYEALSGAVRLGVDENYAHVQPTGAYHYHGLPWGLLNRLNVSKSLHSPLIGWAADGFPMYALYGYANGKNAAGGIKQMKSSYRVKTGNRPGGLTAPEGSYDGTFIPDYKFVGGSGQLDECNGAQVTTPEFPNGTYAYFLTENWPVIPRCFNGAPDDSFALRGPGRPGGGGRPGRPPGGRPGFGPPPGGRFGPPPERR
;
A
#
# COMPACT_ATOMS: atom_id res chain seq x y z
N MET A 1 33.93 88.73 27.64
CA MET A 1 35.32 88.80 27.13
C MET A 1 36.18 87.80 27.92
N LYS A 2 36.40 86.60 27.37
CA LYS A 2 37.50 85.70 27.73
C LYS A 2 37.61 84.66 26.61
N ILE A 3 38.77 84.70 25.97
CA ILE A 3 39.20 83.91 24.82
C ILE A 3 39.75 82.58 25.36
N SER A 4 39.46 81.46 24.69
CA SER A 4 40.35 80.30 24.74
C SER A 4 40.31 79.54 23.42
N ARG A 5 41.50 79.35 22.86
CA ARG A 5 41.82 78.64 21.62
C ARG A 5 41.60 77.14 21.76
N SER A 6 41.33 76.45 20.66
CA SER A 6 41.87 75.12 20.40
C SER A 6 41.88 74.82 18.90
N SER A 7 43.00 74.26 18.48
CA SER A 7 43.43 74.02 17.11
C SER A 7 42.80 72.76 16.48
N SER A 8 42.85 72.74 15.15
CA SER A 8 42.46 71.68 14.22
C SER A 8 43.03 70.29 14.54
N PHE A 9 42.25 69.24 14.27
CA PHE A 9 42.79 67.96 13.76
C PHE A 9 41.75 67.27 12.88
N TYR A 10 42.17 66.93 11.66
CA TYR A 10 41.43 66.14 10.67
C TYR A 10 41.25 64.71 11.20
N PHE A 11 40.05 64.14 11.06
CA PHE A 11 39.90 62.69 11.09
C PHE A 11 39.10 62.20 9.88
N LEU A 12 39.81 61.39 9.11
CA LEU A 12 39.43 60.60 7.96
C LEU A 12 38.25 59.69 8.32
N VAL A 13 37.08 59.90 7.72
CA VAL A 13 35.97 58.93 7.82
C VAL A 13 36.16 57.87 6.75
N PHE A 14 36.59 56.69 7.17
CA PHE A 14 36.54 55.48 6.36
C PHE A 14 35.08 55.11 6.10
N ILE A 15 34.67 55.12 4.83
CA ILE A 15 33.43 54.51 4.38
C ILE A 15 33.65 52.99 4.40
N VAL A 16 33.21 52.32 5.46
CA VAL A 16 33.08 50.86 5.48
C VAL A 16 31.71 50.52 4.91
N SER A 17 31.69 50.14 3.63
CA SER A 17 30.51 49.60 2.95
C SER A 17 30.22 48.19 3.48
N SER A 18 29.31 48.08 4.44
CA SER A 18 28.78 46.78 4.89
C SER A 18 27.73 46.28 3.90
N VAL A 19 28.16 45.47 2.93
CA VAL A 19 27.26 44.68 2.09
C VAL A 19 26.69 43.55 2.95
N PHE A 20 25.44 43.70 3.40
CA PHE A 20 24.67 42.59 3.94
C PHE A 20 24.32 41.64 2.79
N THR A 21 25.13 40.61 2.59
CA THR A 21 24.70 39.46 1.78
C THR A 21 23.65 38.69 2.56
N LEU A 22 22.39 38.85 2.19
CA LEU A 22 21.33 37.90 2.54
C LEU A 22 21.70 36.55 1.90
N SER A 23 22.35 35.70 2.68
CA SER A 23 22.44 34.28 2.35
C SER A 23 21.03 33.70 2.49
N PHE A 24 20.31 33.61 1.37
CA PHE A 24 19.17 32.71 1.28
C PHE A 24 19.70 31.29 1.54
N VAL A 25 19.38 30.75 2.72
CA VAL A 25 19.50 29.31 2.94
C VAL A 25 18.44 28.68 2.03
N SER A 26 18.86 28.27 0.84
CA SER A 26 18.06 27.37 0.01
C SER A 26 18.01 26.04 0.76
N GLU A 27 16.92 25.84 1.51
CA GLU A 27 16.58 24.52 2.02
C GLU A 27 16.46 23.58 0.82
N TYR A 28 17.43 22.67 0.72
CA TYR A 28 17.32 21.47 -0.09
C TYR A 28 16.09 20.70 0.41
N VAL A 29 14.93 20.92 -0.20
CA VAL A 29 13.77 20.04 -0.07
C VAL A 29 14.10 18.76 -0.84
N LEU A 30 14.89 17.89 -0.21
CA LEU A 30 15.05 16.50 -0.63
C LEU A 30 13.72 15.77 -0.38
N GLY A 31 12.85 15.78 -1.40
CA GLY A 31 11.87 14.72 -1.67
C GLY A 31 10.99 14.24 -0.51
N GLN A 32 10.54 15.12 0.38
CA GLN A 32 9.58 14.72 1.41
C GLN A 32 8.24 14.37 0.75
N ARG A 33 7.76 13.15 1.01
CA ARG A 33 6.43 12.69 0.56
C ARG A 33 5.37 13.67 1.10
N PRO A 34 4.29 13.95 0.33
CA PRO A 34 3.19 14.75 0.83
C PRO A 34 2.69 14.25 2.20
N PRO A 35 2.31 15.15 3.12
CA PRO A 35 1.79 14.76 4.42
C PRO A 35 0.60 13.81 4.24
N ALA A 36 0.49 12.79 5.10
CA ALA A 36 -0.69 11.93 5.09
C ALA A 36 -1.92 12.76 5.50
N ARG A 37 -3.09 12.34 5.04
CA ARG A 37 -4.34 12.99 5.43
C ARG A 37 -4.56 12.80 6.94
N TYR A 38 -5.10 13.84 7.57
CA TYR A 38 -5.40 13.83 8.99
C TYR A 38 -6.80 13.25 9.22
N HIS A 39 -6.89 12.21 10.04
CA HIS A 39 -8.13 11.49 10.34
C HIS A 39 -8.27 11.23 11.84
N THR A 40 -9.48 11.38 12.37
CA THR A 40 -9.81 11.15 13.79
C THR A 40 -11.03 10.25 13.99
N ALA A 41 -11.54 9.62 12.92
CA ALA A 41 -12.63 8.66 13.03
C ALA A 41 -12.19 7.48 13.92
N LEU A 42 -13.00 7.13 14.91
CA LEU A 42 -12.70 6.08 15.89
C LEU A 42 -13.55 4.82 15.70
N GLN A 43 -14.53 4.86 14.80
CA GLN A 43 -15.50 3.79 14.62
C GLN A 43 -15.73 3.48 13.15
N SER A 44 -16.02 2.22 12.89
CA SER A 44 -16.39 1.70 11.59
C SER A 44 -17.82 2.14 11.30
N SER A 45 -18.05 2.72 10.12
CA SER A 45 -19.40 3.11 9.67
C SER A 45 -19.95 2.16 8.61
N GLY A 46 -19.17 1.15 8.22
CA GLY A 46 -19.42 0.39 7.01
C GLY A 46 -19.15 1.21 5.75
N VAL A 47 -18.91 0.50 4.65
CA VAL A 47 -18.62 1.11 3.36
C VAL A 47 -19.92 1.44 2.64
N GLN A 48 -20.03 2.66 2.14
CA GLN A 48 -21.07 3.04 1.17
C GLN A 48 -20.53 2.82 -0.24
N LEU A 49 -21.08 1.83 -0.94
CA LEU A 49 -20.65 1.46 -2.29
C LEU A 49 -21.34 2.34 -3.33
N VAL A 50 -20.57 2.78 -4.33
CA VAL A 50 -21.11 3.39 -5.55
C VAL A 50 -21.54 2.27 -6.50
N THR A 51 -22.77 2.32 -6.99
CA THR A 51 -23.29 1.32 -7.94
C THR A 51 -22.39 1.20 -9.16
N ALA A 52 -22.05 -0.03 -9.55
CA ALA A 52 -21.16 -0.30 -10.66
C ALA A 52 -21.95 -0.52 -11.97
N ASN A 53 -22.30 0.57 -12.64
CA ASN A 53 -23.09 0.58 -13.87
C ASN A 53 -22.40 1.29 -15.06
N GLU A 54 -21.23 1.87 -14.86
CA GLU A 54 -20.48 2.57 -15.90
C GLU A 54 -19.62 1.60 -16.70
N THR A 55 -19.56 1.80 -18.01
CA THR A 55 -18.72 1.00 -18.92
C THR A 55 -17.54 1.83 -19.37
N MET A 56 -16.34 1.25 -19.28
CA MET A 56 -15.12 1.92 -19.72
C MET A 56 -15.06 2.04 -21.24
N ALA A 57 -14.84 3.27 -21.74
CA ALA A 57 -14.56 3.51 -23.15
C ALA A 57 -13.22 2.90 -23.58
N GLU A 58 -12.22 2.97 -22.70
CA GLU A 58 -10.91 2.36 -22.90
C GLU A 58 -11.02 0.83 -22.67
N PRO A 59 -10.62 -0.02 -23.64
CA PRO A 59 -10.78 -1.46 -23.48
C PRO A 59 -9.77 -2.04 -22.48
N ASN A 60 -10.17 -3.09 -21.79
CA ASN A 60 -9.26 -3.88 -20.95
C ASN A 60 -8.15 -4.51 -21.80
N ARG A 61 -6.89 -4.35 -21.38
CA ARG A 61 -5.73 -5.01 -22.00
C ARG A 61 -4.86 -5.65 -20.94
N VAL A 62 -4.68 -6.96 -21.06
CA VAL A 62 -3.80 -7.75 -20.20
C VAL A 62 -3.12 -8.84 -21.03
N SER A 63 -1.84 -9.08 -20.76
CA SER A 63 -1.05 -10.16 -21.34
C SER A 63 -0.24 -10.82 -20.24
N ILE A 64 -0.47 -12.11 -20.01
CA ILE A 64 0.27 -12.92 -19.05
C ILE A 64 1.03 -13.99 -19.83
N ARG A 65 2.35 -13.98 -19.75
CA ARG A 65 3.20 -14.94 -20.47
C ARG A 65 4.29 -15.46 -19.57
N ILE A 66 4.68 -16.71 -19.77
CA ILE A 66 5.84 -17.29 -19.12
C ILE A 66 7.02 -17.19 -20.10
N ASN A 67 8.15 -16.66 -19.62
CA ASN A 67 9.41 -16.61 -20.34
C ASN A 67 10.50 -17.19 -19.44
N GLY A 68 10.93 -18.42 -19.71
CA GLY A 68 11.77 -19.19 -18.78
C GLY A 68 11.06 -19.39 -17.44
N GLY A 69 11.76 -19.11 -16.33
CA GLY A 69 11.22 -19.23 -14.98
C GLY A 69 10.37 -18.05 -14.48
N VAL A 70 10.05 -17.07 -15.34
CA VAL A 70 9.38 -15.83 -14.95
C VAL A 70 8.03 -15.69 -15.66
N ARG A 71 6.99 -15.37 -14.90
CA ARG A 71 5.68 -14.94 -15.40
C ARG A 71 5.68 -13.42 -15.53
N VAL A 72 5.59 -12.93 -16.76
CA VAL A 72 5.52 -11.51 -17.11
C VAL A 72 4.08 -11.11 -17.37
N ILE A 73 3.60 -10.12 -16.64
CA ILE A 73 2.22 -9.60 -16.69
C ILE A 73 2.28 -8.15 -17.15
N LYS A 74 1.76 -7.87 -18.34
CA LYS A 74 1.58 -6.50 -18.85
C LYS A 74 0.10 -6.15 -18.85
N ALA A 75 -0.26 -4.99 -18.32
CA ALA A 75 -1.67 -4.60 -18.20
C ALA A 75 -1.87 -3.09 -18.26
N ASN A 76 -3.06 -2.66 -18.71
CA ASN A 76 -3.46 -1.25 -18.62
C ASN A 76 -4.27 -0.89 -17.38
N GLY A 77 -4.62 -1.86 -16.52
CA GLY A 77 -5.33 -1.59 -15.27
C GLY A 77 -6.79 -1.14 -15.43
N VAL A 78 -7.32 -1.08 -16.65
CA VAL A 78 -8.72 -0.73 -16.91
C VAL A 78 -9.57 -2.00 -16.79
N PRO A 79 -10.58 -2.06 -15.91
CA PRO A 79 -11.34 -3.28 -15.71
C PRO A 79 -12.18 -3.65 -16.94
N GLY A 80 -12.33 -4.95 -17.18
CA GLY A 80 -13.23 -5.44 -18.23
C GLY A 80 -14.72 -5.43 -17.83
N HIS A 81 -15.05 -5.25 -16.56
CA HIS A 81 -16.43 -5.23 -16.03
C HIS A 81 -16.92 -3.79 -15.79
N GLN A 82 -18.21 -3.62 -15.49
CA GLN A 82 -18.76 -2.31 -15.12
C GLN A 82 -18.15 -1.79 -13.80
N VAL A 83 -18.01 -0.49 -13.70
CA VAL A 83 -17.43 0.22 -12.55
C VAL A 83 -18.40 1.26 -12.01
N GLY A 84 -18.13 1.76 -10.81
CA GLY A 84 -18.83 2.95 -10.32
C GLY A 84 -18.49 4.21 -11.11
N GLN A 85 -19.31 5.25 -10.97
CA GLN A 85 -18.97 6.57 -11.50
C GLN A 85 -17.72 7.11 -10.78
N PHE A 86 -16.72 7.51 -11.57
CA PHE A 86 -15.50 8.16 -11.13
C PHE A 86 -15.24 9.36 -12.05
N PRO A 87 -15.08 10.59 -11.53
CA PRO A 87 -15.02 10.94 -10.11
C PRO A 87 -16.39 10.86 -9.42
N ASN A 88 -16.38 10.69 -8.10
CA ASN A 88 -17.56 10.72 -7.23
C ASN A 88 -17.28 11.48 -5.92
N ARG A 89 -18.31 11.63 -5.08
CA ARG A 89 -18.23 12.39 -3.81
C ARG A 89 -17.13 11.89 -2.85
N GLY A 90 -16.77 10.61 -2.92
CA GLY A 90 -15.72 10.02 -2.08
C GLY A 90 -14.35 9.91 -2.76
N ASN A 91 -14.28 10.09 -4.08
CA ASN A 91 -13.06 9.96 -4.86
C ASN A 91 -13.06 10.95 -6.05
N PRO A 92 -12.18 11.98 -6.05
CA PRO A 92 -12.19 13.01 -7.08
C PRO A 92 -11.44 12.62 -8.36
N HIS A 93 -10.96 11.38 -8.50
CA HIS A 93 -10.12 10.95 -9.62
C HIS A 93 -10.91 10.16 -10.66
N SER A 94 -10.48 10.23 -11.93
CA SER A 94 -11.05 9.49 -13.05
C SER A 94 -10.17 8.30 -13.40
N ILE A 95 -10.75 7.20 -13.88
CA ILE A 95 -9.99 6.01 -14.29
C ILE A 95 -9.21 6.32 -15.57
N GLU A 96 -7.91 6.03 -15.56
CA GLU A 96 -7.04 6.18 -16.73
C GLU A 96 -6.24 4.89 -16.99
N ALA A 97 -5.97 4.61 -18.26
CA ALA A 97 -5.09 3.51 -18.63
C ALA A 97 -3.69 3.72 -18.07
N GLN A 98 -3.16 2.66 -17.46
CA GLN A 98 -1.81 2.58 -16.93
C GLN A 98 -0.92 1.80 -17.90
N ASN A 99 0.38 1.71 -17.58
CA ASN A 99 1.33 0.87 -18.32
C ASN A 99 2.07 -0.06 -17.35
N TYR A 100 1.34 -1.02 -16.79
CA TYR A 100 1.89 -1.95 -15.82
C TYR A 100 2.77 -3.01 -16.50
N LYS A 101 3.88 -3.31 -15.82
CA LYS A 101 4.71 -4.49 -16.09
C LYS A 101 5.09 -5.10 -14.74
N PHE A 102 4.49 -6.24 -14.43
CA PHE A 102 4.84 -7.04 -13.26
C PHE A 102 5.58 -8.31 -13.70
N GLU A 103 6.46 -8.77 -12.84
CA GLU A 103 7.22 -10.00 -13.00
C GLU A 103 7.07 -10.80 -11.70
N VAL A 104 6.81 -12.10 -11.80
CA VAL A 104 6.75 -13.01 -10.65
C VAL A 104 7.35 -14.36 -11.02
N PRO A 105 7.82 -15.19 -10.07
CA PRO A 105 8.23 -16.55 -10.36
C PRO A 105 7.10 -17.33 -11.05
N ALA A 106 7.41 -18.03 -12.14
CA ALA A 106 6.46 -18.95 -12.76
C ALA A 106 6.18 -20.15 -11.83
N GLU A 107 7.20 -20.57 -11.08
CA GLU A 107 7.19 -21.61 -10.06
C GLU A 107 7.59 -21.01 -8.69
N PRO A 108 6.63 -20.43 -7.95
CA PRO A 108 6.88 -19.79 -6.67
C PRO A 108 7.35 -20.80 -5.61
N GLN A 109 8.25 -20.35 -4.73
CA GLN A 109 8.81 -21.18 -3.66
C GLN A 109 8.18 -20.82 -2.31
N PHE A 110 7.65 -21.83 -1.62
CA PHE A 110 7.05 -21.64 -0.30
C PHE A 110 8.15 -21.58 0.75
N SER A 111 8.26 -20.44 1.42
CA SER A 111 9.25 -20.19 2.48
C SER A 111 8.66 -20.26 3.89
N GLY A 112 7.34 -20.05 4.03
CA GLY A 112 6.70 -19.92 5.34
C GLY A 112 7.08 -18.63 6.11
N GLY A 113 7.81 -17.71 5.48
CA GLY A 113 8.41 -16.54 6.13
C GLY A 113 7.46 -15.38 6.46
N LYS A 114 6.20 -15.43 6.00
CA LYS A 114 5.14 -14.43 6.29
C LYS A 114 5.61 -12.97 6.17
N ILE A 115 6.02 -12.57 4.96
CA ILE A 115 6.46 -11.20 4.67
C ILE A 115 5.25 -10.29 4.56
N GLY A 116 5.10 -9.31 5.46
CA GLY A 116 3.97 -8.37 5.44
C GLY A 116 3.91 -7.55 4.13
N VAL A 117 2.69 -7.30 3.64
CA VAL A 117 2.45 -6.59 2.36
C VAL A 117 2.95 -5.14 2.35
N GLY A 118 2.90 -4.45 3.49
CA GLY A 118 3.36 -3.06 3.62
C GLY A 118 2.47 -2.05 2.86
N LEU A 119 3.08 -1.26 1.98
CA LEU A 119 2.43 -0.31 1.05
C LEU A 119 2.78 -0.71 -0.39
N ARG A 120 2.26 -1.87 -0.79
CA ARG A 120 2.51 -2.53 -2.07
C ARG A 120 1.23 -3.21 -2.53
N ASN A 121 1.06 -3.37 -3.83
CA ASN A 121 0.01 -4.22 -4.35
C ASN A 121 0.26 -5.67 -3.91
N PHE A 122 -0.74 -6.33 -3.33
CA PHE A 122 -0.64 -7.74 -2.95
C PHE A 122 -0.45 -8.63 -4.19
N GLY A 123 -1.17 -8.31 -5.27
CA GLY A 123 -1.14 -9.09 -6.49
C GLY A 123 -1.83 -8.36 -7.62
N ILE A 124 -2.04 -9.07 -8.72
CA ILE A 124 -2.75 -8.57 -9.89
C ILE A 124 -3.75 -9.61 -10.38
N ALA A 125 -4.97 -9.14 -10.65
CA ALA A 125 -6.04 -9.96 -11.17
C ALA A 125 -5.78 -10.41 -12.61
N VAL A 126 -6.46 -11.48 -13.04
CA VAL A 126 -6.40 -11.97 -14.43
C VAL A 126 -6.89 -10.96 -15.46
N ASN A 127 -7.69 -9.96 -15.05
CA ASN A 127 -8.07 -8.83 -15.89
C ASN A 127 -7.06 -7.67 -15.84
N GLY A 128 -5.92 -7.81 -15.16
CA GLY A 128 -4.88 -6.79 -15.12
C GLY A 128 -5.08 -5.64 -14.14
N VAL A 129 -6.09 -5.71 -13.26
CA VAL A 129 -6.32 -4.72 -12.18
C VAL A 129 -5.57 -5.15 -10.91
N PRO A 130 -4.79 -4.27 -10.26
CA PRO A 130 -4.08 -4.62 -9.01
C PRO A 130 -5.01 -4.84 -7.81
N PHE A 131 -4.60 -5.73 -6.92
CA PHE A 131 -5.13 -5.89 -5.57
C PHE A 131 -4.27 -5.07 -4.61
N ASP A 132 -4.83 -4.01 -4.02
CA ASP A 132 -4.16 -3.21 -2.98
C ASP A 132 -4.94 -3.37 -1.68
N PRO A 133 -4.43 -4.15 -0.70
CA PRO A 133 -5.14 -4.30 0.57
C PRO A 133 -5.04 -3.04 1.45
N SER A 134 -4.05 -2.17 1.24
CA SER A 134 -3.66 -1.18 2.26
C SER A 134 -4.24 0.20 1.98
N ALA A 135 -4.86 0.79 3.00
CA ALA A 135 -5.07 2.23 3.01
C ALA A 135 -3.78 2.93 3.46
N ALA A 136 -3.31 3.92 2.71
CA ALA A 136 -2.24 4.82 3.15
C ALA A 136 -2.78 5.89 4.10
N GLU A 137 -3.59 5.48 5.09
CA GLU A 137 -4.35 6.35 5.99
C GLU A 137 -4.08 5.97 7.45
N TRP A 138 -3.56 6.92 8.23
CA TRP A 138 -3.18 6.73 9.63
C TRP A 138 -4.03 7.61 10.54
N PHE A 139 -4.28 7.13 11.76
CA PHE A 139 -4.84 7.95 12.83
C PHE A 139 -3.97 9.21 13.00
N LYS A 140 -4.60 10.38 12.97
CA LYS A 140 -3.97 11.71 13.02
C LYS A 140 -2.91 11.96 11.94
N GLY A 141 -2.89 11.18 10.86
CA GLY A 141 -1.91 11.31 9.78
C GLY A 141 -0.49 10.91 10.16
N TRP A 142 -0.29 10.23 11.29
CA TRP A 142 1.04 9.86 11.77
C TRP A 142 1.60 8.65 11.02
N ARG A 143 2.25 8.94 9.88
CA ARG A 143 2.90 7.91 9.05
C ARG A 143 3.87 7.08 9.89
N GLY A 144 3.77 5.76 9.76
CA GLY A 144 4.60 4.81 10.50
C GLY A 144 4.01 4.38 11.85
N SER A 145 2.92 5.00 12.31
CA SER A 145 2.10 4.46 13.38
C SER A 145 1.50 3.11 12.96
N GLU A 146 1.33 2.20 13.94
CA GLU A 146 0.61 0.94 13.73
C GLU A 146 -0.90 1.17 13.46
N TRP A 147 -1.44 2.30 13.94
CA TRP A 147 -2.86 2.66 13.84
C TRP A 147 -3.23 3.17 12.45
N ARG A 148 -3.21 2.24 11.50
CA ARG A 148 -3.63 2.42 10.12
C ARG A 148 -5.07 1.96 9.95
N TYR A 149 -5.87 2.75 9.25
CA TYR A 149 -7.27 2.41 8.96
C TYR A 149 -7.35 1.17 8.06
N GLU A 150 -8.36 0.34 8.29
CA GLU A 150 -8.77 -0.68 7.33
C GLU A 150 -9.52 0.01 6.18
N ALA A 151 -9.10 -0.24 4.93
CA ALA A 151 -9.64 0.43 3.75
C ALA A 151 -11.16 0.26 3.63
N LEU A 152 -11.65 -0.91 4.01
CA LEU A 152 -13.07 -1.26 3.95
C LEU A 152 -13.81 -1.13 5.30
N SER A 153 -13.25 -0.39 6.28
CA SER A 153 -13.99 -0.05 7.50
C SER A 153 -15.07 1.03 7.27
N GLY A 154 -14.90 1.86 6.24
CA GLY A 154 -15.75 3.03 6.00
C GLY A 154 -15.44 4.24 6.89
N ALA A 155 -14.57 4.10 7.91
CA ALA A 155 -14.18 5.20 8.79
C ALA A 155 -13.46 6.34 8.04
N VAL A 156 -12.73 5.99 6.99
CA VAL A 156 -12.22 6.94 6.00
C VAL A 156 -12.95 6.70 4.68
N ARG A 157 -13.62 7.75 4.18
CA ARG A 157 -14.35 7.66 2.91
C ARG A 157 -13.37 7.62 1.73
N LEU A 158 -13.29 6.47 1.06
CA LEU A 158 -12.45 6.24 -0.13
C LEU A 158 -13.21 6.35 -1.47
N GLY A 159 -14.55 6.39 -1.41
CA GLY A 159 -15.41 6.45 -2.60
C GLY A 159 -15.36 5.19 -3.46
N VAL A 160 -15.33 4.02 -2.81
CA VAL A 160 -15.25 2.74 -3.51
C VAL A 160 -16.58 2.35 -4.17
N ASP A 161 -16.50 1.61 -5.28
CA ASP A 161 -17.65 1.07 -5.98
C ASP A 161 -18.04 -0.34 -5.49
N GLU A 162 -19.06 -0.94 -6.10
CA GLU A 162 -19.52 -2.31 -5.81
C GLU A 162 -18.48 -3.41 -6.11
N ASN A 163 -17.37 -3.07 -6.78
CA ASN A 163 -16.21 -3.96 -6.92
C ASN A 163 -15.18 -3.77 -5.79
N TYR A 164 -15.53 -2.97 -4.77
CA TYR A 164 -14.66 -2.55 -3.68
C TYR A 164 -13.35 -1.92 -4.19
N ALA A 165 -13.45 -1.18 -5.29
CA ALA A 165 -12.31 -0.51 -5.92
C ALA A 165 -12.47 0.99 -5.88
N HIS A 166 -11.35 1.69 -5.95
CA HIS A 166 -11.33 3.12 -6.18
C HIS A 166 -10.11 3.53 -7.02
N VAL A 167 -10.01 4.82 -7.30
CA VAL A 167 -9.04 5.38 -8.24
C VAL A 167 -7.98 6.19 -7.48
N GLN A 168 -6.70 5.96 -7.76
CA GLN A 168 -5.61 6.76 -7.23
C GLN A 168 -5.49 8.11 -7.98
N PRO A 169 -4.76 9.10 -7.44
CA PRO A 169 -4.49 10.35 -8.15
C PRO A 169 -3.85 10.20 -9.54
N THR A 170 -3.21 9.05 -9.82
CA THR A 170 -2.62 8.69 -11.11
C THR A 170 -3.64 8.13 -12.13
N GLY A 171 -4.91 8.05 -11.75
CA GLY A 171 -5.97 7.38 -12.53
C GLY A 171 -5.99 5.85 -12.39
N ALA A 172 -5.11 5.27 -11.55
CA ALA A 172 -5.06 3.83 -11.34
C ALA A 172 -6.25 3.31 -10.54
N TYR A 173 -7.14 2.56 -11.21
CA TYR A 173 -8.20 1.77 -10.58
C TYR A 173 -7.63 0.49 -9.96
N HIS A 174 -8.02 0.15 -8.73
CA HIS A 174 -7.49 -1.02 -8.00
C HIS A 174 -8.48 -1.50 -6.92
N TYR A 175 -8.44 -2.80 -6.62
CA TYR A 175 -9.35 -3.46 -5.67
C TYR A 175 -8.80 -3.41 -4.23
N HIS A 176 -9.65 -3.03 -3.27
CA HIS A 176 -9.45 -3.24 -1.84
C HIS A 176 -10.24 -4.45 -1.29
N GLY A 177 -11.20 -4.96 -2.06
CA GLY A 177 -12.10 -6.04 -1.64
C GLY A 177 -12.39 -7.09 -2.73
N LEU A 178 -13.55 -7.73 -2.62
CA LEU A 178 -14.00 -8.75 -3.59
C LEU A 178 -14.43 -8.06 -4.90
N PRO A 179 -13.74 -8.31 -6.03
CA PRO A 179 -14.07 -7.66 -7.29
C PRO A 179 -15.29 -8.32 -7.95
N TRP A 180 -16.50 -8.07 -7.44
CA TRP A 180 -17.71 -8.79 -7.87
C TRP A 180 -17.93 -8.81 -9.38
N GLY A 181 -17.64 -7.73 -10.10
CA GLY A 181 -17.69 -7.69 -11.56
C GLY A 181 -16.72 -8.68 -12.22
N LEU A 182 -15.50 -8.86 -11.68
CA LEU A 182 -14.57 -9.89 -12.11
C LEU A 182 -15.07 -11.29 -11.72
N LEU A 183 -15.50 -11.48 -10.46
CA LEU A 183 -15.95 -12.78 -9.97
C LEU A 183 -17.17 -13.29 -10.77
N ASN A 184 -18.10 -12.40 -11.13
CA ASN A 184 -19.25 -12.72 -11.97
C ASN A 184 -18.81 -13.12 -13.38
N ARG A 185 -17.86 -12.39 -13.99
CA ARG A 185 -17.31 -12.76 -15.32
C ARG A 185 -16.57 -14.09 -15.33
N LEU A 186 -15.97 -14.46 -14.21
CA LEU A 186 -15.31 -15.76 -14.04
C LEU A 186 -16.28 -16.86 -13.59
N ASN A 187 -17.58 -16.56 -13.44
CA ASN A 187 -18.61 -17.51 -12.99
C ASN A 187 -18.28 -18.14 -11.62
N VAL A 188 -17.73 -17.36 -10.69
CA VAL A 188 -17.49 -17.84 -9.32
C VAL A 188 -18.82 -18.27 -8.68
N SER A 189 -18.88 -19.50 -8.20
CA SER A 189 -20.07 -20.10 -7.61
C SER A 189 -19.71 -20.94 -6.39
N LYS A 190 -20.61 -20.98 -5.40
CA LYS A 190 -20.51 -21.85 -4.22
C LYS A 190 -20.50 -23.35 -4.53
N SER A 191 -20.90 -23.73 -5.75
CA SER A 191 -20.95 -25.13 -6.19
C SER A 191 -19.66 -25.63 -6.85
N LEU A 192 -18.69 -24.75 -7.11
CA LEU A 192 -17.45 -25.08 -7.81
C LEU A 192 -16.23 -24.54 -7.06
N HIS A 193 -15.06 -25.13 -7.32
CA HIS A 193 -13.80 -24.51 -6.94
C HIS A 193 -13.68 -23.18 -7.68
N SER A 194 -13.20 -22.14 -6.98
CA SER A 194 -12.99 -20.85 -7.61
C SER A 194 -11.98 -20.96 -8.76
N PRO A 195 -12.24 -20.39 -9.95
CA PRO A 195 -11.23 -20.26 -10.98
C PRO A 195 -10.08 -19.36 -10.50
N LEU A 196 -8.91 -19.50 -11.12
CA LEU A 196 -7.79 -18.59 -10.87
C LEU A 196 -8.22 -17.14 -11.13
N ILE A 197 -8.10 -16.28 -10.11
CA ILE A 197 -8.48 -14.86 -10.21
C ILE A 197 -7.28 -13.93 -10.39
N GLY A 198 -6.05 -14.40 -10.16
CA GLY A 198 -4.85 -13.58 -10.24
C GLY A 198 -3.58 -14.25 -9.74
N TRP A 199 -2.52 -13.45 -9.66
CA TRP A 199 -1.21 -13.85 -9.16
C TRP A 199 -0.74 -12.88 -8.08
N ALA A 200 -0.31 -13.42 -6.94
CA ALA A 200 0.31 -12.63 -5.88
C ALA A 200 1.72 -12.18 -6.28
N ALA A 201 2.23 -11.14 -5.62
CA ALA A 201 3.55 -10.58 -5.92
C ALA A 201 4.71 -11.60 -5.74
N ASP A 202 4.50 -12.65 -4.96
CA ASP A 202 5.46 -13.75 -4.78
C ASP A 202 5.27 -14.92 -5.77
N GLY A 203 4.32 -14.79 -6.70
CA GLY A 203 4.07 -15.72 -7.80
C GLY A 203 3.04 -16.81 -7.52
N PHE A 204 2.54 -16.95 -6.29
CA PHE A 204 1.48 -17.91 -5.97
C PHE A 204 0.13 -17.53 -6.58
N PRO A 205 -0.68 -18.52 -6.97
CA PRO A 205 -2.01 -18.28 -7.50
C PRO A 205 -2.94 -17.69 -6.44
N MET A 206 -3.89 -16.89 -6.90
CA MET A 206 -4.96 -16.32 -6.09
C MET A 206 -6.31 -16.86 -6.55
N TYR A 207 -7.15 -17.22 -5.58
CA TYR A 207 -8.53 -17.66 -5.76
C TYR A 207 -9.47 -16.77 -4.91
N ALA A 208 -10.79 -16.91 -5.06
CA ALA A 208 -11.76 -16.20 -4.23
C ALA A 208 -12.84 -17.14 -3.67
N LEU A 209 -13.14 -16.99 -2.39
CA LEU A 209 -14.30 -17.53 -1.68
C LEU A 209 -14.40 -19.05 -1.55
N TYR A 210 -14.08 -19.85 -2.56
CA TYR A 210 -14.41 -21.28 -2.59
C TYR A 210 -13.23 -22.15 -3.02
N GLY A 211 -13.06 -23.26 -2.32
CA GLY A 211 -12.04 -24.27 -2.60
C GLY A 211 -12.58 -25.69 -2.33
N TYR A 212 -11.77 -26.70 -2.64
CA TYR A 212 -12.12 -28.09 -2.31
C TYR A 212 -12.07 -28.28 -0.79
N ALA A 213 -13.13 -28.86 -0.21
CA ALA A 213 -13.22 -28.99 1.25
C ALA A 213 -12.13 -29.90 1.84
N ASN A 214 -11.66 -30.88 1.04
CA ASN A 214 -10.54 -31.75 1.39
C ASN A 214 -9.17 -31.21 0.92
N GLY A 215 -9.14 -30.01 0.32
CA GLY A 215 -7.95 -29.39 -0.25
C GLY A 215 -7.37 -30.09 -1.50
N LYS A 216 -8.04 -31.12 -2.03
CA LYS A 216 -7.47 -32.01 -3.05
C LYS A 216 -8.27 -32.06 -4.34
N ASN A 217 -9.59 -32.25 -4.25
CA ASN A 217 -10.43 -32.49 -5.42
C ASN A 217 -11.93 -32.33 -5.14
N ALA A 218 -12.73 -32.38 -6.20
CA ALA A 218 -14.18 -32.23 -6.15
C ALA A 218 -14.90 -33.33 -5.32
N ALA A 219 -14.30 -34.51 -5.13
CA ALA A 219 -14.91 -35.59 -4.35
C ALA A 219 -15.06 -35.22 -2.86
N GLY A 220 -14.24 -34.29 -2.35
CA GLY A 220 -14.42 -33.74 -1.02
C GLY A 220 -15.56 -32.72 -0.89
N GLY A 221 -16.19 -32.33 -2.01
CA GLY A 221 -17.14 -31.23 -2.06
C GLY A 221 -16.45 -29.86 -2.06
N ILE A 222 -17.27 -28.80 -2.16
CA ILE A 222 -16.84 -27.41 -2.16
C ILE A 222 -17.12 -26.78 -0.80
N LYS A 223 -16.18 -25.96 -0.32
CA LYS A 223 -16.32 -25.22 0.92
C LYS A 223 -15.93 -23.76 0.73
N GLN A 224 -16.61 -22.89 1.45
CA GLN A 224 -16.18 -21.51 1.57
C GLN A 224 -14.85 -21.44 2.35
N MET A 225 -13.86 -20.77 1.78
CA MET A 225 -12.55 -20.55 2.38
C MET A 225 -12.64 -19.30 3.26
N LYS A 226 -12.73 -19.49 4.58
CA LYS A 226 -12.84 -18.38 5.54
C LYS A 226 -11.49 -18.04 6.13
N SER A 227 -11.26 -16.73 6.31
CA SER A 227 -10.16 -16.19 7.09
C SER A 227 -10.21 -16.73 8.53
N SER A 228 -9.03 -16.93 9.10
CA SER A 228 -8.86 -17.31 10.52
C SER A 228 -8.66 -16.10 11.43
N TYR A 229 -9.01 -14.89 11.00
CA TYR A 229 -8.93 -13.67 11.80
C TYR A 229 -10.26 -13.30 12.44
N ARG A 230 -10.18 -12.63 13.59
CA ARG A 230 -11.33 -12.09 14.32
C ARG A 230 -10.98 -10.71 14.87
N VAL A 231 -12.01 -9.87 15.06
CA VAL A 231 -11.86 -8.62 15.81
C VAL A 231 -11.51 -8.98 17.27
N LYS A 232 -10.56 -8.24 17.86
CA LYS A 232 -10.20 -8.35 19.27
C LYS A 232 -11.39 -7.95 20.15
N THR A 233 -11.42 -8.44 21.38
CA THR A 233 -12.39 -8.01 22.40
C THR A 233 -11.79 -6.92 23.27
N GLY A 234 -12.61 -6.03 23.82
CA GLY A 234 -12.17 -4.95 24.71
C GLY A 234 -11.87 -3.64 24.00
N ASN A 235 -11.04 -2.80 24.63
CA ASN A 235 -10.78 -1.43 24.18
C ASN A 235 -9.35 -1.25 23.67
N ARG A 236 -9.22 -0.36 22.70
CA ARG A 236 -7.93 0.21 22.25
C ARG A 236 -7.31 1.00 23.41
N PRO A 237 -5.97 1.15 23.43
CA PRO A 237 -5.27 1.77 24.56
C PRO A 237 -5.58 3.27 24.74
N GLY A 238 -6.03 3.97 23.70
CA GLY A 238 -6.28 5.41 23.75
C GLY A 238 -5.00 6.24 23.98
N GLY A 239 -5.19 7.55 24.12
CA GLY A 239 -4.10 8.50 24.40
C GLY A 239 -3.65 9.32 23.19
N LEU A 240 -2.47 9.93 23.30
CA LEU A 240 -1.97 10.85 22.27
C LEU A 240 -1.73 10.15 20.94
N THR A 241 -1.18 8.93 20.99
CA THR A 241 -0.64 8.20 19.85
C THR A 241 -1.49 7.03 19.36
N ALA A 242 -2.58 6.73 20.07
CA ALA A 242 -3.48 5.64 19.74
C ALA A 242 -4.95 6.10 19.83
N PRO A 243 -5.82 5.60 18.93
CA PRO A 243 -7.25 5.79 19.03
C PRO A 243 -7.80 5.10 20.28
N GLU A 244 -8.88 5.65 20.82
CA GLU A 244 -9.65 5.07 21.92
C GLU A 244 -10.86 4.25 21.40
N GLY A 245 -11.69 3.78 22.33
CA GLY A 245 -12.90 3.01 22.02
C GLY A 245 -12.66 1.51 21.86
N SER A 246 -13.74 0.78 21.57
CA SER A 246 -13.70 -0.67 21.38
C SER A 246 -12.97 -1.07 20.10
N TYR A 247 -12.35 -2.24 20.09
CA TYR A 247 -11.93 -2.87 18.83
C TYR A 247 -13.18 -3.21 18.01
N ASP A 248 -13.29 -2.68 16.79
CA ASP A 248 -14.48 -2.85 15.93
C ASP A 248 -14.14 -3.10 14.45
N GLY A 249 -12.85 -3.14 14.10
CA GLY A 249 -12.39 -3.32 12.73
C GLY A 249 -12.13 -2.01 11.98
N THR A 250 -12.23 -0.86 12.65
CA THR A 250 -11.82 0.44 12.08
C THR A 250 -10.36 0.44 11.64
N PHE A 251 -9.50 -0.16 12.46
CA PHE A 251 -8.06 -0.17 12.24
C PHE A 251 -7.57 -1.60 12.00
N ILE A 252 -6.51 -1.74 11.20
CA ILE A 252 -5.87 -3.05 10.95
C ILE A 252 -5.45 -3.74 12.27
N PRO A 253 -4.86 -3.04 13.27
CA PRO A 253 -4.56 -3.64 14.57
C PRO A 253 -5.77 -4.09 15.39
N ASP A 254 -7.01 -3.82 14.98
CA ASP A 254 -8.19 -4.35 15.68
C ASP A 254 -8.36 -5.85 15.47
N TYR A 255 -7.72 -6.44 14.47
CA TYR A 255 -7.83 -7.85 14.16
C TYR A 255 -6.71 -8.68 14.80
N LYS A 256 -7.01 -9.93 15.12
CA LYS A 256 -6.04 -10.93 15.58
C LYS A 256 -6.23 -12.26 14.85
N PHE A 257 -5.13 -12.94 14.57
CA PHE A 257 -5.16 -14.28 14.01
C PHE A 257 -5.56 -15.29 15.09
N VAL A 258 -6.47 -16.20 14.75
CA VAL A 258 -6.93 -17.29 15.60
C VAL A 258 -6.90 -18.57 14.76
N GLY A 259 -5.75 -19.27 14.80
CA GLY A 259 -5.53 -20.48 14.02
C GLY A 259 -6.65 -21.52 14.19
N GLY A 260 -7.08 -22.11 13.07
CA GLY A 260 -8.17 -23.10 13.05
C GLY A 260 -9.58 -22.52 13.16
N SER A 261 -9.73 -21.19 13.30
CA SER A 261 -11.06 -20.57 13.32
C SER A 261 -11.70 -20.43 11.93
N GLY A 262 -10.88 -20.49 10.87
CA GLY A 262 -11.27 -20.57 9.47
C GLY A 262 -10.58 -21.74 8.75
N GLN A 263 -10.45 -21.63 7.43
CA GLN A 263 -9.77 -22.63 6.59
C GLN A 263 -8.34 -22.21 6.22
N LEU A 264 -8.01 -20.94 6.42
CA LEU A 264 -6.80 -20.33 5.90
C LEU A 264 -5.80 -20.04 7.00
N ASP A 265 -4.52 -20.01 6.62
CA ASP A 265 -3.42 -19.63 7.49
C ASP A 265 -3.37 -18.11 7.72
N GLU A 266 -2.31 -17.65 8.40
CA GLU A 266 -2.12 -16.25 8.75
C GLU A 266 -1.94 -15.33 7.53
N CYS A 267 -1.47 -15.85 6.39
CA CYS A 267 -1.42 -15.10 5.15
C CYS A 267 -2.66 -15.28 4.29
N ASN A 268 -3.76 -15.80 4.86
CA ASN A 268 -5.00 -16.05 4.14
C ASN A 268 -4.83 -17.00 2.94
N GLY A 269 -3.94 -17.99 3.08
CA GLY A 269 -3.74 -19.03 2.08
C GLY A 269 -3.80 -20.45 2.66
N ALA A 270 -3.68 -21.43 1.78
CA ALA A 270 -3.67 -22.85 2.12
C ALA A 270 -2.89 -23.66 1.07
N GLN A 271 -2.39 -24.83 1.48
CA GLN A 271 -1.89 -25.84 0.55
C GLN A 271 -3.08 -26.53 -0.12
N VAL A 272 -3.14 -26.49 -1.46
CA VAL A 272 -4.28 -26.97 -2.25
C VAL A 272 -3.81 -27.67 -3.53
N THR A 273 -4.59 -28.65 -3.98
CA THR A 273 -4.55 -29.13 -5.36
C THR A 273 -5.70 -28.49 -6.13
N THR A 274 -5.42 -28.02 -7.34
CA THR A 274 -6.38 -27.32 -8.20
C THR A 274 -6.26 -27.84 -9.63
N PRO A 275 -7.25 -27.61 -10.52
CA PRO A 275 -7.13 -28.00 -11.92
C PRO A 275 -5.85 -27.47 -12.60
N GLU A 276 -5.43 -26.26 -12.27
CA GLU A 276 -4.24 -25.59 -12.78
C GLU A 276 -2.94 -26.13 -12.14
N PHE A 277 -3.04 -26.67 -10.92
CA PHE A 277 -1.90 -27.19 -10.15
C PHE A 277 -2.22 -28.59 -9.61
N PRO A 278 -2.23 -29.63 -10.47
CA PRO A 278 -2.60 -30.99 -10.08
C PRO A 278 -1.62 -31.66 -9.11
N ASN A 279 -0.37 -31.19 -9.09
CA ASN A 279 0.67 -31.65 -8.15
C ASN A 279 0.61 -30.92 -6.79
N GLY A 280 -0.36 -30.03 -6.60
CA GLY A 280 -0.46 -29.18 -5.41
C GLY A 280 0.32 -27.87 -5.55
N THR A 281 -0.11 -26.87 -4.80
CA THR A 281 0.53 -25.56 -4.66
C THR A 281 0.05 -24.90 -3.38
N TYR A 282 0.78 -23.89 -2.92
CA TYR A 282 0.23 -22.94 -1.96
C TYR A 282 -0.58 -21.89 -2.72
N ALA A 283 -1.77 -21.54 -2.24
CA ALA A 283 -2.60 -20.53 -2.89
C ALA A 283 -3.21 -19.58 -1.87
N TYR A 284 -3.36 -18.31 -2.28
CA TYR A 284 -4.06 -17.31 -1.51
C TYR A 284 -5.53 -17.26 -1.86
N PHE A 285 -6.37 -16.89 -0.90
CA PHE A 285 -7.79 -16.72 -1.10
C PHE A 285 -8.24 -15.31 -0.70
N LEU A 286 -9.01 -14.67 -1.59
CA LEU A 286 -9.86 -13.56 -1.18
C LEU A 286 -11.02 -14.11 -0.36
N THR A 287 -11.33 -13.46 0.76
CA THR A 287 -12.37 -13.91 1.69
C THR A 287 -13.48 -12.91 1.86
N GLU A 288 -14.67 -13.38 2.26
CA GLU A 288 -15.82 -12.52 2.55
C GLU A 288 -15.55 -11.56 3.71
N ASN A 289 -14.87 -12.05 4.75
CA ASN A 289 -14.53 -11.28 5.94
C ASN A 289 -13.03 -10.98 5.99
N TRP A 290 -12.65 -10.07 6.90
CA TRP A 290 -11.28 -9.59 7.01
C TRP A 290 -10.27 -10.72 7.29
N PRO A 291 -9.07 -10.69 6.67
CA PRO A 291 -8.69 -9.74 5.63
C PRO A 291 -9.29 -10.17 4.29
N VAL A 292 -10.00 -9.28 3.58
CA VAL A 292 -10.58 -9.63 2.27
C VAL A 292 -9.50 -9.95 1.26
N ILE A 293 -8.49 -9.08 1.14
CA ILE A 293 -7.24 -9.35 0.43
C ILE A 293 -6.16 -9.71 1.47
N PRO A 294 -5.36 -10.78 1.23
CA PRO A 294 -4.26 -11.19 2.10
C PRO A 294 -3.31 -10.06 2.53
N ARG A 295 -2.67 -10.23 3.70
CA ARG A 295 -1.81 -9.21 4.32
C ARG A 295 -0.33 -9.60 4.44
N CYS A 296 0.03 -10.82 4.04
CA CYS A 296 1.41 -11.26 3.97
C CYS A 296 1.65 -12.29 2.87
N PHE A 297 2.93 -12.51 2.56
CA PHE A 297 3.42 -13.45 1.58
C PHE A 297 4.16 -14.62 2.24
N ASN A 298 3.95 -15.83 1.74
CA ASN A 298 4.71 -17.02 2.08
C ASN A 298 5.81 -17.33 1.05
N GLY A 299 5.92 -16.59 -0.05
CA GLY A 299 7.11 -16.53 -0.90
C GLY A 299 7.83 -15.17 -0.82
N ALA A 300 8.83 -14.98 -1.67
CA ALA A 300 9.52 -13.69 -1.82
C ALA A 300 8.78 -12.80 -2.84
N PRO A 301 8.18 -11.66 -2.43
CA PRO A 301 7.44 -10.80 -3.35
C PRO A 301 8.37 -10.01 -4.27
N ASP A 302 8.01 -9.89 -5.54
CA ASP A 302 8.78 -9.18 -6.57
C ASP A 302 8.59 -7.66 -6.52
N ASP A 303 9.68 -6.90 -6.61
CA ASP A 303 9.68 -5.43 -6.45
C ASP A 303 8.89 -4.65 -7.52
N SER A 304 8.51 -5.28 -8.63
CA SER A 304 7.59 -4.67 -9.60
C SER A 304 6.24 -4.28 -8.98
N PHE A 305 5.82 -4.90 -7.87
CA PHE A 305 4.59 -4.58 -7.14
C PHE A 305 4.73 -3.44 -6.10
N ALA A 306 5.93 -2.91 -5.90
CA ALA A 306 6.13 -1.77 -5.00
C ALA A 306 5.42 -0.52 -5.55
N LEU A 307 4.58 0.12 -4.73
CA LEU A 307 3.94 1.38 -5.09
C LEU A 307 5.02 2.46 -5.17
N ARG A 308 5.36 2.89 -6.39
CA ARG A 308 6.27 4.01 -6.62
C ARG A 308 5.47 5.30 -6.42
N GLY A 309 5.92 6.16 -5.51
CA GLY A 309 5.26 7.44 -5.23
C GLY A 309 5.14 8.34 -6.47
N PRO A 310 4.30 9.38 -6.42
CA PRO A 310 4.15 10.32 -7.53
C PRO A 310 5.51 10.99 -7.80
N GLY A 311 6.14 10.71 -8.94
CA GLY A 311 7.39 11.39 -9.31
C GLY A 311 8.41 10.68 -10.17
N ARG A 312 8.13 9.51 -10.77
CA ARG A 312 9.02 9.00 -11.84
C ARG A 312 8.20 8.45 -13.02
N PRO A 313 8.23 9.12 -14.19
CA PRO A 313 7.86 8.49 -15.45
C PRO A 313 8.67 7.21 -15.62
N GLY A 314 8.05 6.15 -16.10
CA GLY A 314 8.67 4.84 -16.30
C GLY A 314 9.95 4.95 -17.16
N GLY A 315 11.10 4.91 -16.51
CA GLY A 315 12.39 4.71 -17.13
C GLY A 315 12.84 3.28 -16.87
N GLY A 316 12.97 2.48 -17.94
CA GLY A 316 13.53 1.13 -17.87
C GLY A 316 14.94 1.16 -17.27
N GLY A 317 15.10 0.57 -16.08
CA GLY A 317 16.39 0.36 -15.45
C GLY A 317 16.99 -0.96 -15.91
N ARG A 318 18.14 -0.87 -16.61
CA ARG A 318 19.05 -1.99 -16.90
C ARG A 318 19.61 -2.60 -15.59
N PRO A 319 20.08 -3.87 -15.60
CA PRO A 319 20.43 -4.61 -14.40
C PRO A 319 21.68 -4.06 -13.67
N GLY A 320 21.71 -4.33 -12.37
CA GLY A 320 22.51 -3.67 -11.35
C GLY A 320 24.02 -3.75 -11.48
N ARG A 321 24.68 -2.79 -10.82
CA ARG A 321 26.12 -2.79 -10.53
C ARG A 321 26.34 -3.23 -9.07
N PRO A 322 27.40 -3.99 -8.75
CA PRO A 322 27.60 -4.56 -7.41
C PRO A 322 27.88 -3.49 -6.34
N PRO A 323 27.70 -3.82 -5.04
CA PRO A 323 27.86 -2.85 -3.96
C PRO A 323 29.34 -2.53 -3.73
N GLY A 324 29.75 -1.33 -4.09
CA GLY A 324 31.06 -0.77 -3.78
C GLY A 324 31.03 0.04 -2.49
N GLY A 325 31.79 -0.42 -1.48
CA GLY A 325 32.51 0.33 -0.45
C GLY A 325 31.82 1.53 0.24
N ARG A 326 31.54 1.38 1.54
CA ARG A 326 31.29 2.50 2.46
C ARG A 326 32.50 3.44 2.55
N PRO A 327 32.33 4.78 2.49
CA PRO A 327 33.26 5.71 3.11
C PRO A 327 32.86 5.90 4.59
N GLY A 328 33.82 5.69 5.49
CA GLY A 328 33.62 5.84 6.93
C GLY A 328 33.36 7.29 7.34
N PHE A 329 32.42 7.48 8.26
CA PHE A 329 32.26 8.73 8.99
C PHE A 329 33.31 8.79 10.09
N GLY A 330 34.30 9.67 9.94
CA GLY A 330 35.16 10.11 11.05
C GLY A 330 34.40 11.04 12.00
N PRO A 331 34.83 11.14 13.27
CA PRO A 331 34.17 11.98 14.26
C PRO A 331 34.38 13.48 13.98
N PRO A 332 33.45 14.37 14.38
CA PRO A 332 33.56 15.80 14.14
C PRO A 332 34.64 16.44 15.04
N PRO A 333 35.31 17.53 14.59
CA PRO A 333 36.30 18.24 15.41
C PRO A 333 35.64 18.98 16.58
N GLY A 334 36.26 18.89 17.75
CA GLY A 334 35.80 19.53 18.98
C GLY A 334 35.94 21.06 18.96
N GLY A 335 34.85 21.74 19.29
CA GLY A 335 34.83 23.15 19.65
C GLY A 335 34.60 23.31 21.15
N ARG A 336 35.58 23.91 21.84
CA ARG A 336 35.52 24.26 23.27
C ARG A 336 34.56 25.44 23.47
N PHE A 337 33.49 25.26 24.24
CA PHE A 337 32.72 26.36 24.81
C PHE A 337 33.22 26.61 26.24
N GLY A 338 33.78 27.79 26.49
CA GLY A 338 34.07 28.27 27.84
C GLY A 338 32.78 28.70 28.58
N PRO A 339 32.81 28.79 29.91
CA PRO A 339 31.62 29.09 30.72
C PRO A 339 31.23 30.58 30.63
N PRO A 340 29.93 30.91 30.83
CA PRO A 340 29.44 32.28 30.77
C PRO A 340 29.77 33.09 32.04
N PRO A 341 29.85 34.44 31.95
CA PRO A 341 30.20 35.28 33.09
C PRO A 341 29.03 35.48 34.07
N GLU A 342 29.37 35.52 35.35
CA GLU A 342 28.48 35.91 36.45
C GLU A 342 28.07 37.38 36.35
N ARG A 343 26.79 37.66 36.62
CA ARG A 343 26.28 39.03 36.78
C ARG A 343 26.46 39.47 38.23
N ARG A 344 27.04 40.65 38.43
CA ARG A 344 26.80 41.49 39.62
C ARG A 344 25.58 42.36 39.39
#